data_AF-A0A6V8P1J2-F1
#
_entry.id   AF-A0A6V8P1J2-F1
#
_cell.length_a   1.000
_cell.length_b   1.000
_cell.length_c   1.000
_cell.angle_alpha   90.00
_cell.angle_beta   90.00
_cell.angle_gamma   90.00
#
_symmetry.space_group_name_H-M   'P 1'
#
loop_
_entity.id
_entity.type
_entity.pdbx_description
1 polymer ?
#
loop_
_entity_poly.entity_id
_entity_poly.type
_entity_poly.pdbx_seq_one_letter_code
_entity_poly.pdbx_strand_id
1 'polypeptide(L)'
;MTIYVEQGENLHRAAVAAGVHVDAACGGNGTCGKCRVLIKKGRAKSAPSPNLREDLVEKGYVLACLAPVADDLVVEAPSSDFATAVIEDGTALLARAMRAQEATLKRKIKIEEPELNPRVRRYFLEVEPPDLSRVTSDKSRLKRAIRESTGREEIYLPLSVMRTLPHHLRQEGWKVTVTLDRPSGAVLEVEPGDSSDENYGLAIDIGTTSVVVYLVDLNTGKIRATASNYNR
;
A
#
# COMPACT_ATOMS: atom_id res chain seq x y z
N MET A 1 19.01 -5.19 -19.75
CA MET A 1 18.73 -6.25 -18.76
C MET A 1 18.55 -7.56 -19.53
N THR A 2 19.06 -8.66 -19.00
CA THR A 2 19.04 -9.98 -19.65
C THR A 2 18.55 -11.01 -18.62
N ILE A 3 17.62 -11.88 -19.03
CA ILE A 3 17.13 -12.99 -18.23
C ILE A 3 17.12 -14.27 -19.06
N TYR A 4 17.14 -15.42 -18.40
CA TYR A 4 16.99 -16.73 -19.02
C TYR A 4 15.63 -17.30 -18.68
N VAL A 5 14.93 -17.86 -19.67
CA VAL A 5 13.61 -18.48 -19.53
C VAL A 5 13.58 -19.82 -20.24
N GLU A 6 12.64 -20.68 -19.87
CA GLU A 6 12.42 -21.93 -20.57
C GLU A 6 11.90 -21.69 -21.99
N GLN A 7 12.29 -22.56 -22.91
CA GLN A 7 11.81 -22.50 -24.29
C GLN A 7 10.29 -22.71 -24.32
N GLY A 8 9.58 -21.83 -25.03
CA GLY A 8 8.12 -21.81 -25.07
C GLY A 8 7.46 -20.97 -23.97
N GLU A 9 8.23 -20.42 -23.03
CA GLU A 9 7.70 -19.48 -22.02
C GLU A 9 7.09 -18.26 -22.70
N ASN A 10 6.07 -17.71 -22.06
CA ASN A 10 5.33 -16.56 -22.55
C ASN A 10 6.14 -15.28 -22.36
N LEU A 11 6.27 -14.46 -23.40
CA LEU A 11 7.06 -13.23 -23.36
C LEU A 11 6.56 -12.22 -22.33
N HIS A 12 5.26 -12.21 -21.99
CA HIS A 12 4.74 -11.40 -20.88
C HIS A 12 5.23 -11.92 -19.53
N ARG A 13 5.26 -13.24 -19.31
CA ARG A 13 5.79 -13.82 -18.06
C ARG A 13 7.29 -13.60 -17.93
N ALA A 14 8.03 -13.73 -19.04
CA ALA A 14 9.44 -13.37 -19.11
C ALA A 14 9.66 -11.89 -18.71
N ALA A 15 8.86 -10.96 -19.24
CA ALA A 15 8.94 -9.56 -18.87
C ALA A 15 8.67 -9.32 -17.37
N VAL A 16 7.63 -9.97 -16.81
CA VAL A 16 7.33 -9.89 -15.36
C VAL A 16 8.47 -10.45 -14.51
N ALA A 17 9.05 -11.59 -14.89
CA ALA A 17 10.19 -12.20 -14.20
C ALA A 17 11.45 -11.30 -14.26
N ALA A 18 11.61 -10.55 -15.35
CA ALA A 18 12.65 -9.53 -15.47
C ALA A 18 12.34 -8.25 -14.68
N GLY A 19 11.15 -8.10 -14.08
CA GLY A 19 10.73 -6.84 -13.46
C GLY A 19 10.42 -5.72 -14.46
N VAL A 20 10.19 -6.06 -15.74
CA VAL A 20 9.78 -5.12 -16.79
C VAL A 20 8.25 -5.12 -16.88
N HIS A 21 7.65 -3.94 -16.68
CA HIS A 21 6.21 -3.80 -16.78
C HIS A 21 5.74 -3.82 -18.24
N VAL A 22 4.78 -4.70 -18.55
CA VAL A 22 4.07 -4.77 -19.84
C VAL A 22 2.57 -4.83 -19.54
N ASP A 23 1.79 -3.95 -20.15
CA ASP A 23 0.35 -3.82 -19.87
C ASP A 23 -0.42 -5.11 -20.19
N ALA A 24 -1.01 -5.78 -19.19
CA ALA A 24 -1.83 -6.97 -19.42
C ALA A 24 -3.13 -6.96 -18.61
N ALA A 25 -4.04 -6.03 -18.96
CA ALA A 25 -5.33 -5.89 -18.30
C ALA A 25 -6.20 -7.16 -18.27
N CYS A 26 -5.96 -8.11 -19.19
CA CYS A 26 -6.65 -9.41 -19.21
C CYS A 26 -5.90 -10.54 -18.49
N GLY A 27 -4.82 -10.24 -17.78
CA GLY A 27 -3.98 -11.25 -17.11
C GLY A 27 -3.19 -12.16 -18.05
N GLY A 28 -3.05 -11.78 -19.33
CA GLY A 28 -2.32 -12.57 -20.33
C GLY A 28 -3.18 -13.51 -21.19
N ASN A 29 -4.51 -13.41 -21.11
CA ASN A 29 -5.44 -14.26 -21.86
C ASN A 29 -5.64 -13.86 -23.34
N GLY A 30 -4.89 -12.88 -23.87
CA GLY A 30 -4.97 -12.48 -25.28
C GLY A 30 -6.19 -11.65 -25.70
N THR A 31 -7.07 -11.28 -24.76
CA THR A 31 -8.35 -10.62 -25.08
C THR A 31 -8.31 -9.10 -25.09
N CYS A 32 -7.31 -8.45 -24.47
CA CYS A 32 -7.28 -6.99 -24.35
C CYS A 32 -6.38 -6.26 -25.35
N GLY A 33 -5.41 -6.93 -25.98
CA GLY A 33 -4.45 -6.32 -26.91
C GLY A 33 -3.48 -5.30 -26.30
N LYS A 34 -3.43 -5.15 -24.98
CA LYS A 34 -2.58 -4.13 -24.33
C LYS A 34 -1.12 -4.57 -24.14
N CYS A 35 -0.84 -5.87 -24.17
CA CYS A 35 0.47 -6.49 -23.89
C CYS A 35 1.48 -6.33 -25.04
N ARG A 36 1.45 -5.21 -25.76
CA ARG A 36 2.23 -4.99 -26.97
C ARG A 36 3.69 -4.75 -26.63
N VAL A 37 4.58 -5.44 -27.34
CA VAL A 37 6.02 -5.25 -27.26
C VAL A 37 6.62 -5.25 -28.66
N LEU A 38 7.76 -4.58 -28.83
CA LEU A 38 8.47 -4.45 -30.09
C LEU A 38 9.67 -5.39 -30.09
N ILE A 39 9.80 -6.25 -31.10
CA ILE A 39 10.98 -7.11 -31.27
C ILE A 39 12.08 -6.31 -31.98
N LYS A 40 13.21 -6.08 -31.31
CA LYS A 40 14.39 -5.40 -31.88
C LYS A 40 15.38 -6.35 -32.53
N LYS A 41 15.57 -7.54 -31.94
CA LYS A 41 16.41 -8.61 -32.48
C LYS A 41 15.77 -9.98 -32.18
N GLY A 42 16.03 -10.96 -33.04
CA GLY A 42 15.39 -12.27 -32.97
C GLY A 42 14.03 -12.31 -33.68
N ARG A 43 13.34 -13.43 -33.59
CA ARG A 43 12.01 -13.61 -34.19
C ARG A 43 11.05 -14.16 -33.15
N ALA A 44 9.99 -13.42 -32.88
CA ALA A 44 8.84 -13.90 -32.12
C ALA A 44 7.59 -13.51 -32.91
N LYS A 45 6.57 -14.38 -32.89
CA LYS A 45 5.26 -14.10 -33.47
C LYS A 45 4.21 -14.36 -32.41
N SER A 46 3.30 -13.41 -32.23
CA SER A 46 2.10 -13.68 -31.45
C SER A 46 1.10 -14.49 -32.26
N ALA A 47 0.29 -15.31 -31.59
CA ALA A 47 -0.91 -15.87 -32.20
C ALA A 47 -1.80 -14.74 -32.76
N PRO A 48 -2.56 -14.97 -33.85
CA PRO A 48 -3.46 -13.98 -34.43
C PRO A 48 -4.43 -13.44 -33.39
N SER A 49 -4.57 -12.11 -33.33
CA SER A 49 -5.48 -11.44 -32.41
C SER A 49 -6.17 -10.29 -33.13
N PRO A 50 -7.50 -10.13 -33.01
CA PRO A 50 -8.21 -8.98 -33.59
C PRO A 50 -7.78 -7.65 -32.97
N ASN A 51 -7.09 -7.70 -31.81
CA ASN A 51 -6.66 -6.52 -31.06
C ASN A 51 -5.22 -6.08 -31.37
N LEU A 52 -4.58 -6.64 -32.40
CA LEU A 52 -3.31 -6.18 -32.92
C LEU A 52 -3.47 -5.85 -34.41
N ARG A 53 -3.37 -4.56 -34.74
CA ARG A 53 -3.50 -4.09 -36.11
C ARG A 53 -2.32 -4.54 -36.96
N GLU A 54 -2.58 -4.82 -38.23
CA GLU A 54 -1.57 -5.33 -39.18
C GLU A 54 -0.41 -4.36 -39.40
N ASP A 55 -0.67 -3.04 -39.41
CA ASP A 55 0.37 -2.00 -39.53
C ASP A 55 1.35 -1.96 -38.33
N LEU A 56 0.93 -2.49 -37.18
CA LEU A 56 1.81 -2.66 -36.02
C LEU A 56 2.60 -3.97 -36.11
N VAL A 57 1.98 -5.05 -36.63
CA VAL A 57 2.67 -6.32 -36.88
C VAL A 57 3.83 -6.12 -37.87
N GLU A 58 3.59 -5.37 -38.95
CA GLU A 58 4.63 -5.03 -39.95
C GLU A 58 5.80 -4.24 -39.35
N LYS A 59 5.51 -3.39 -38.35
CA LYS A 59 6.52 -2.65 -37.59
C LYS A 59 7.26 -3.50 -36.55
N GLY A 60 6.94 -4.79 -36.44
CA GLY A 60 7.57 -5.74 -35.52
C GLY A 60 6.95 -5.79 -34.13
N TYR A 61 5.74 -5.25 -33.94
CA TYR A 61 5.01 -5.39 -32.69
C TYR A 61 4.34 -6.77 -32.57
N VAL A 62 4.40 -7.34 -31.37
CA VAL A 62 3.70 -8.57 -31.01
C VAL A 62 2.96 -8.41 -29.69
N LEU A 63 1.95 -9.24 -29.46
CA LEU A 63 1.34 -9.37 -28.13
C LEU A 63 2.20 -10.32 -27.30
N ALA A 64 2.89 -9.78 -26.29
CA ALA A 64 3.78 -10.52 -25.40
C ALA A 64 3.08 -11.73 -24.76
N CYS A 65 1.80 -11.54 -24.40
CA CYS A 65 0.96 -12.56 -23.81
C CYS A 65 0.54 -13.69 -24.76
N LEU A 66 0.80 -13.58 -26.06
CA LEU A 66 0.53 -14.62 -27.06
C LEU A 66 1.78 -15.01 -27.85
N ALA A 67 2.96 -14.53 -27.46
CA ALA A 67 4.23 -14.76 -28.14
C ALA A 67 5.11 -15.68 -27.28
N PRO A 68 5.32 -16.95 -27.66
CA PRO A 68 6.26 -17.83 -26.98
C PRO A 68 7.71 -17.47 -27.33
N VAL A 69 8.61 -17.62 -26.37
CA VAL A 69 10.06 -17.42 -26.55
C VAL A 69 10.67 -18.71 -27.10
N ALA A 70 11.02 -18.71 -28.38
CA ALA A 70 11.59 -19.88 -29.06
C ALA A 70 13.12 -19.89 -29.09
N ASP A 71 13.74 -18.70 -29.20
CA ASP A 71 15.18 -18.45 -29.35
C ASP A 71 15.55 -17.15 -28.64
N ASP A 72 16.82 -16.73 -28.68
CA ASP A 72 17.29 -15.46 -28.12
C ASP A 72 16.61 -14.24 -28.78
N LEU A 73 16.01 -13.38 -27.95
CA LEU A 73 15.28 -12.19 -28.38
C LEU A 73 15.82 -10.93 -27.69
N VAL A 74 15.80 -9.81 -28.40
CA VAL A 74 15.88 -8.47 -27.79
C VAL A 74 14.53 -7.81 -27.99
N VAL A 75 13.86 -7.50 -26.88
CA VAL A 75 12.51 -6.97 -26.87
C VAL A 75 12.52 -5.60 -26.20
N GLU A 76 11.84 -4.65 -26.82
CA GLU A 76 11.56 -3.34 -26.27
C GLU A 76 10.09 -3.28 -25.90
N ALA A 77 9.78 -3.13 -24.62
CA ALA A 77 8.44 -2.71 -24.24
C ALA A 77 8.27 -1.26 -24.73
N PRO A 78 7.28 -0.94 -25.60
CA PRO A 78 6.98 0.44 -25.90
C PRO A 78 6.76 1.15 -24.56
N SER A 79 7.37 2.32 -24.40
CA SER A 79 6.96 3.25 -23.37
C SER A 79 5.49 3.56 -23.67
N SER A 80 4.56 2.81 -23.10
CA SER A 80 3.16 3.19 -23.16
C SER A 80 3.11 4.60 -22.59
N ASP A 81 2.31 5.48 -23.19
CA ASP A 81 2.04 6.81 -22.63
C ASP A 81 1.49 6.71 -21.18
N PHE A 82 1.16 5.50 -20.73
CA PHE A 82 1.26 5.06 -19.34
C PHE A 82 2.73 4.83 -18.93
N ALA A 83 3.50 5.93 -18.91
CA ALA A 83 4.86 6.02 -18.38
C ALA A 83 5.18 4.98 -17.33
N THR A 84 6.32 4.31 -17.50
CA THR A 84 7.38 4.21 -16.50
C THR A 84 7.02 4.87 -15.16
N ALA A 85 6.13 4.23 -14.40
CA ALA A 85 6.23 4.21 -12.96
C ALA A 85 7.29 3.16 -12.67
N VAL A 86 8.55 3.54 -12.92
CA VAL A 86 9.63 2.91 -12.17
C VAL A 86 9.24 3.09 -10.71
N ILE A 87 9.27 1.96 -10.03
CA ILE A 87 8.78 1.69 -8.69
C ILE A 87 9.76 2.37 -7.73
N GLU A 88 9.64 3.69 -7.61
CA GLU A 88 10.17 4.48 -6.51
C GLU A 88 9.04 5.44 -6.10
N ASP A 89 8.61 5.32 -4.85
CA ASP A 89 7.70 6.24 -4.15
C ASP A 89 6.20 6.28 -4.47
N GLY A 90 5.60 5.44 -5.32
CA GLY A 90 4.12 5.29 -5.36
C GLY A 90 3.30 6.51 -5.78
N THR A 91 3.94 7.67 -5.90
CA THR A 91 3.38 8.98 -6.16
C THR A 91 3.01 9.13 -7.63
N ALA A 92 3.60 8.35 -8.54
CA ALA A 92 3.33 8.47 -9.98
C ALA A 92 1.92 8.01 -10.39
N LEU A 93 1.36 6.98 -9.74
CA LEU A 93 0.00 6.51 -10.01
C LEU A 93 -1.03 7.47 -9.41
N LEU A 94 -0.78 7.95 -8.19
CA LEU A 94 -1.61 8.95 -7.53
C LEU A 94 -1.58 10.29 -8.28
N ALA A 95 -0.40 10.78 -8.69
CA ALA A 95 -0.25 12.02 -9.43
C ALA A 95 -0.95 11.99 -10.80
N ARG A 96 -1.10 10.81 -11.42
CA ARG A 96 -1.83 10.64 -12.68
C ARG A 96 -3.32 10.50 -12.50
N ALA A 97 -3.78 9.77 -11.47
CA ALA A 97 -5.18 9.80 -11.07
C ALA A 97 -5.61 11.23 -10.72
N MET A 98 -4.78 11.96 -9.96
CA MET A 98 -4.99 13.36 -9.61
C MET A 98 -4.95 14.30 -10.83
N ARG A 99 -4.02 14.15 -11.78
CA ARG A 99 -3.98 14.96 -13.02
C ARG A 99 -5.15 14.68 -13.97
N ALA A 100 -5.57 13.42 -14.10
CA ALA A 100 -6.76 13.06 -14.88
C ALA A 100 -8.04 13.61 -14.23
N GLN A 101 -8.08 13.67 -12.89
CA GLN A 101 -9.17 14.26 -12.13
C GLN A 101 -9.14 15.80 -12.19
N GLU A 102 -7.97 16.45 -12.16
CA GLU A 102 -7.82 17.91 -12.34
C GLU A 102 -8.28 18.41 -13.72
N ALA A 103 -8.03 17.64 -14.78
CA ALA A 103 -8.48 18.00 -16.13
C ALA A 103 -10.01 17.95 -16.28
N THR A 104 -10.69 17.12 -15.48
CA THR A 104 -12.15 16.92 -15.55
C THR A 104 -12.90 17.75 -14.49
N LEU A 105 -12.24 18.13 -13.40
CA LEU A 105 -12.85 18.83 -12.26
C LEU A 105 -12.49 20.34 -12.24
N LYS A 106 -12.70 21.03 -13.37
CA LYS A 106 -12.77 22.51 -13.39
C LYS A 106 -14.04 23.07 -12.72
N ARG A 107 -14.75 22.27 -11.92
CA ARG A 107 -15.66 22.78 -10.90
C ARG A 107 -14.81 23.07 -9.67
N LYS A 108 -14.62 24.36 -9.36
CA LYS A 108 -14.07 24.86 -8.09
C LYS A 108 -14.91 24.34 -6.92
N ILE A 109 -14.75 23.07 -6.56
CA ILE A 109 -15.17 22.57 -5.26
C ILE A 109 -14.04 22.99 -4.33
N LYS A 110 -14.32 24.00 -3.50
CA LYS A 110 -13.46 24.34 -2.37
C LYS A 110 -13.58 23.15 -1.41
N ILE A 111 -12.73 22.14 -1.59
CA ILE A 111 -12.63 21.05 -0.62
C ILE A 111 -11.82 21.65 0.52
N GLU A 112 -12.49 22.06 1.59
CA GLU A 112 -11.80 22.34 2.85
C GLU A 112 -11.03 21.07 3.24
N GLU A 113 -9.75 21.21 3.55
CA GLU A 113 -8.93 20.08 3.97
C GLU A 113 -9.59 19.47 5.21
N PRO A 114 -10.07 18.21 5.13
CA PRO A 114 -10.82 17.62 6.22
C PRO A 114 -9.91 17.49 7.44
N GLU A 115 -10.44 17.83 8.62
CA GLU A 115 -9.73 17.65 9.87
C GLU A 115 -9.33 16.17 10.05
N LEU A 116 -8.04 15.94 10.32
CA LEU A 116 -7.48 14.60 10.45
C LEU A 116 -8.01 13.91 11.70
N ASN A 117 -8.96 12.99 11.48
CA ASN A 117 -9.69 12.31 12.54
C ASN A 117 -9.54 10.78 12.46
N PRO A 118 -8.32 10.22 12.52
CA PRO A 118 -8.09 8.78 12.34
C PRO A 118 -8.78 7.94 13.42
N ARG A 119 -9.29 6.76 13.05
CA ARG A 119 -10.01 5.88 13.99
C ARG A 119 -9.16 5.48 15.19
N VAL A 120 -7.91 5.08 14.91
CA VAL A 120 -6.92 4.70 15.92
C VAL A 120 -5.98 5.88 16.16
N ARG A 121 -5.73 6.20 17.43
CA ARG A 121 -4.74 7.20 17.84
C ARG A 121 -3.83 6.65 18.92
N ARG A 122 -2.58 7.08 18.90
CA ARG A 122 -1.58 6.81 19.92
C ARG A 122 -1.47 8.01 20.85
N TYR A 123 -1.43 7.77 22.14
CA TYR A 123 -1.33 8.80 23.17
C TYR A 123 -0.14 8.51 24.06
N PHE A 124 0.81 9.45 24.10
CA PHE A 124 1.86 9.43 25.12
C PHE A 124 1.28 9.91 26.45
N LEU A 125 1.43 9.11 27.50
CA LEU A 125 0.84 9.36 28.81
C LEU A 125 1.88 9.18 29.92
N GLU A 126 1.84 10.08 30.88
CA GLU A 126 2.50 9.91 32.16
C GLU A 126 1.47 9.35 33.16
N VAL A 127 1.70 8.12 33.64
CA VAL A 127 0.84 7.44 34.59
C VAL A 127 1.39 7.67 36.00
N GLU A 128 0.53 7.97 36.97
CA GLU A 128 1.02 8.18 38.33
C GLU A 128 1.56 6.88 38.96
N PRO A 129 2.78 6.89 39.54
CA PRO A 129 3.35 5.72 40.19
C PRO A 129 2.56 5.30 41.44
N PRO A 130 2.74 4.05 41.92
CA PRO A 130 2.08 3.56 43.10
C PRO A 130 2.48 4.35 44.32
N ASP A 131 1.48 4.70 45.12
CA ASP A 131 1.65 5.46 46.35
C ASP A 131 0.78 4.86 47.47
N LEU A 132 1.28 4.89 48.70
CA LEU A 132 0.62 4.31 49.86
C LEU A 132 -0.67 5.06 50.24
N SER A 133 -0.76 6.36 49.94
CA SER A 133 -2.00 7.13 50.18
C SER A 133 -3.10 6.78 49.17
N ARG A 134 -2.73 6.19 48.02
CA ARG A 134 -3.65 5.87 46.92
C ARG A 134 -3.37 4.50 46.31
N VAL A 135 -3.83 3.46 46.99
CA VAL A 135 -3.74 2.07 46.52
C VAL A 135 -4.76 1.81 45.42
N THR A 136 -4.31 1.86 44.16
CA THR A 136 -5.13 1.56 42.97
C THR A 136 -4.39 0.61 42.04
N SER A 137 -5.16 -0.22 41.33
CA SER A 137 -4.62 -1.16 40.34
C SER A 137 -4.00 -0.44 39.15
N ASP A 138 -3.03 -1.08 38.49
CA ASP A 138 -2.40 -0.58 37.25
C ASP A 138 -3.45 -0.28 36.17
N LYS A 139 -4.50 -1.12 36.06
CA LYS A 139 -5.66 -0.88 35.19
C LYS A 139 -6.38 0.43 35.52
N SER A 140 -6.64 0.68 36.81
CA SER A 140 -7.32 1.89 37.27
C SER A 140 -6.46 3.14 37.03
N ARG A 141 -5.14 3.05 37.20
CA ARG A 141 -4.19 4.13 36.94
C ARG A 141 -4.17 4.49 35.46
N LEU A 142 -4.01 3.49 34.59
CA LEU A 142 -3.99 3.71 33.15
C LEU A 142 -5.32 4.30 32.65
N LYS A 143 -6.46 3.75 33.08
CA LYS A 143 -7.78 4.28 32.71
C LYS A 143 -7.94 5.75 33.10
N ARG A 144 -7.45 6.14 34.28
CA ARG A 144 -7.49 7.53 34.74
C ARG A 144 -6.63 8.44 33.86
N ALA A 145 -5.38 8.04 33.57
CA ALA A 145 -4.49 8.80 32.69
C ALA A 145 -5.07 8.98 31.27
N ILE A 146 -5.64 7.91 30.69
CA ILE A 146 -6.33 7.99 29.39
C ILE A 146 -7.50 8.98 29.48
N ARG A 147 -8.37 8.85 30.50
CA ARG A 147 -9.52 9.74 30.67
C ARG A 147 -9.12 11.20 30.80
N GLU A 148 -8.08 11.50 31.58
CA GLU A 148 -7.57 12.87 31.77
C GLU A 148 -7.01 13.45 30.46
N SER A 149 -6.37 12.63 29.62
CA SER A 149 -5.83 13.08 28.33
C SER A 149 -6.86 13.19 27.20
N THR A 150 -7.90 12.33 27.19
CA THR A 150 -8.83 12.22 26.06
C THR A 150 -10.26 12.64 26.37
N GLY A 151 -10.59 12.89 27.64
CA GLY A 151 -11.96 13.15 28.11
C GLY A 151 -12.90 11.94 28.00
N ARG A 152 -12.37 10.72 27.85
CA ARG A 152 -13.18 9.52 27.60
C ARG A 152 -13.46 8.75 28.88
N GLU A 153 -14.75 8.53 29.18
CA GLU A 153 -15.17 7.75 30.35
C GLU A 153 -15.12 6.23 30.10
N GLU A 154 -15.60 5.77 28.94
CA GLU A 154 -15.68 4.35 28.62
C GLU A 154 -14.40 3.84 27.95
N ILE A 155 -13.55 3.20 28.76
CA ILE A 155 -12.29 2.59 28.33
C ILE A 155 -12.33 1.09 28.60
N TYR A 156 -12.12 0.29 27.57
CA TYR A 156 -12.03 -1.16 27.64
C TYR A 156 -10.58 -1.61 27.54
N LEU A 157 -10.13 -2.47 28.47
CA LEU A 157 -8.80 -3.07 28.46
C LEU A 157 -8.96 -4.58 28.29
N PRO A 158 -8.63 -5.13 27.11
CA PRO A 158 -8.61 -6.58 26.89
C PRO A 158 -7.61 -7.29 27.82
N LEU A 159 -7.83 -8.59 28.06
CA LEU A 159 -6.92 -9.40 28.88
C LEU A 159 -5.50 -9.47 28.29
N SER A 160 -5.36 -9.44 26.97
CA SER A 160 -4.06 -9.41 26.29
C SER A 160 -3.21 -8.22 26.75
N VAL A 161 -3.81 -7.03 26.82
CA VAL A 161 -3.14 -5.81 27.30
C VAL A 161 -2.89 -5.89 28.81
N MET A 162 -3.87 -6.34 29.60
CA MET A 162 -3.73 -6.40 31.06
C MET A 162 -2.60 -7.32 31.53
N ARG A 163 -2.25 -8.35 30.75
CA ARG A 163 -1.17 -9.30 31.08
C ARG A 163 0.22 -8.66 31.02
N THR A 164 0.45 -7.75 30.09
CA THR A 164 1.76 -7.08 29.91
C THR A 164 1.81 -5.72 30.60
N LEU A 165 0.66 -5.14 30.91
CA LEU A 165 0.51 -3.79 31.48
C LEU A 165 1.43 -3.50 32.68
N PRO A 166 1.56 -4.36 33.72
CA PRO A 166 2.39 -4.04 34.87
C PRO A 166 3.88 -3.89 34.53
N HIS A 167 4.35 -4.65 33.54
CA HIS A 167 5.73 -4.58 33.09
C HIS A 167 5.99 -3.28 32.32
N HIS A 168 5.15 -2.99 31.32
CA HIS A 168 5.32 -1.80 30.46
C HIS A 168 5.21 -0.49 31.25
N LEU A 169 4.31 -0.40 32.24
CA LEU A 169 4.22 0.78 33.11
C LEU A 169 5.50 1.05 33.90
N ARG A 170 6.28 0.03 34.26
CA ARG A 170 7.45 0.19 35.14
C ARG A 170 8.76 0.38 34.39
N GLN A 171 8.83 -0.01 33.11
CA GLN A 171 10.08 0.04 32.34
C GLN A 171 10.62 1.46 32.14
N GLU A 172 9.77 2.41 31.76
CA GLU A 172 10.18 3.77 31.37
C GLU A 172 9.66 4.83 32.36
N GLY A 173 9.77 4.54 33.66
CA GLY A 173 9.41 5.51 34.70
C GLY A 173 7.94 5.96 34.65
N TRP A 174 7.02 5.04 34.38
CA TRP A 174 5.58 5.30 34.26
C TRP A 174 5.16 6.15 33.06
N LYS A 175 6.04 6.25 32.06
CA LYS A 175 5.76 6.85 30.76
C LYS A 175 5.43 5.75 29.77
N VAL A 176 4.27 5.84 29.14
CA VAL A 176 3.78 4.84 28.20
C VAL A 176 3.08 5.47 27.02
N THR A 177 3.08 4.77 25.90
CA THR A 177 2.26 5.09 24.74
C THR A 177 1.09 4.11 24.67
N VAL A 178 -0.12 4.64 24.51
CA VAL A 178 -1.36 3.87 24.43
C VAL A 178 -1.96 3.97 23.04
N THR A 179 -2.17 2.82 22.40
CA THR A 179 -2.91 2.73 21.13
C THR A 179 -4.39 2.52 21.42
N LEU A 180 -5.22 3.50 21.07
CA LEU A 180 -6.65 3.54 21.39
C LEU A 180 -7.51 3.50 20.12
N ASP A 181 -8.44 2.54 20.05
CA ASP A 181 -9.55 2.58 19.08
C ASP A 181 -10.63 3.55 19.58
N ARG A 182 -10.70 4.75 18.98
CA ARG A 182 -11.57 5.83 19.51
C ARG A 182 -13.07 5.56 19.38
N PRO A 183 -13.61 4.82 18.42
CA PRO A 183 -15.03 4.45 18.46
C PRO A 183 -15.37 3.54 19.64
N SER A 184 -14.62 2.45 19.84
CA SER A 184 -14.94 1.44 20.86
C SER A 184 -14.41 1.78 22.26
N GLY A 185 -13.38 2.62 22.37
CA GLY A 185 -12.67 2.86 23.63
C GLY A 185 -11.76 1.70 24.04
N ALA A 186 -11.53 0.75 23.15
CA ALA A 186 -10.62 -0.36 23.39
C ALA A 186 -9.17 0.11 23.32
N VAL A 187 -8.43 -0.15 24.39
CA VAL A 187 -6.97 -0.11 24.37
C VAL A 187 -6.49 -1.33 23.61
N LEU A 188 -5.89 -1.09 22.45
CA LEU A 188 -5.35 -2.15 21.60
C LEU A 188 -3.97 -2.59 22.10
N GLU A 189 -3.17 -1.62 22.54
CA GLU A 189 -1.78 -1.83 22.93
C GLU A 189 -1.31 -0.76 23.92
N VAL A 190 -0.33 -1.12 24.74
CA VAL A 190 0.38 -0.22 25.65
C VAL A 190 1.86 -0.53 25.51
N GLU A 191 2.69 0.46 25.25
CA GLU A 191 4.13 0.32 25.07
C GLU A 191 4.87 1.23 26.06
N PRO A 192 6.06 0.83 26.54
CA PRO A 192 6.90 1.69 27.36
C PRO A 192 7.47 2.87 26.55
N GLY A 193 7.55 4.04 27.15
CA GLY A 193 8.14 5.24 26.52
C GLY A 193 7.19 5.99 25.57
N ASP A 194 7.75 6.90 24.78
CA ASP A 194 7.04 7.68 23.76
C ASP A 194 7.30 7.12 22.36
N SER A 195 6.27 6.58 21.74
CA SER A 195 6.21 6.18 20.33
C SER A 195 4.90 6.66 19.71
N SER A 196 4.41 7.83 20.17
CA SER A 196 3.13 8.40 19.71
C SER A 196 3.18 8.93 18.27
N ASP A 197 4.38 9.22 17.76
CA ASP A 197 4.65 9.60 16.38
C ASP A 197 4.57 8.41 15.41
N GLU A 198 4.77 7.18 15.89
CA GLU A 198 4.71 5.94 15.11
C GLU A 198 3.27 5.40 14.95
N ASN A 199 2.35 6.24 14.45
CA ASN A 199 0.95 5.85 14.19
C ASN A 199 0.69 5.70 12.68
N TYR A 200 0.68 4.46 12.20
CA TYR A 200 0.49 4.15 10.78
C TYR A 200 -0.76 3.32 10.51
N GLY A 201 -1.32 3.47 9.31
CA GLY A 201 -2.44 2.69 8.81
C GLY A 201 -2.20 2.23 7.37
N LEU A 202 -2.98 1.25 6.94
CA LEU A 202 -2.98 0.76 5.57
C LEU A 202 -4.31 1.11 4.90
N ALA A 203 -4.25 1.73 3.73
CA ALA A 203 -5.38 1.79 2.81
C ALA A 203 -5.14 0.76 1.70
N ILE A 204 -6.09 -0.15 1.50
CA ILE A 204 -5.93 -1.28 0.58
C ILE A 204 -7.06 -1.23 -0.44
N ASP A 205 -6.71 -1.12 -1.72
CA ASP A 205 -7.62 -1.24 -2.85
C ASP A 205 -7.47 -2.63 -3.47
N ILE A 206 -8.55 -3.41 -3.44
CA ILE A 206 -8.58 -4.80 -3.92
C ILE A 206 -9.42 -4.83 -5.20
N GLY A 207 -8.73 -4.70 -6.33
CA GLY A 207 -9.31 -4.91 -7.65
C GLY A 207 -9.25 -6.37 -8.08
N THR A 208 -10.00 -6.72 -9.12
CA THR A 208 -10.00 -8.08 -9.69
C THR A 208 -8.65 -8.48 -10.28
N THR A 209 -7.89 -7.52 -10.82
CA THR A 209 -6.59 -7.75 -11.47
C THR A 209 -5.42 -7.30 -10.61
N SER A 210 -5.64 -6.33 -9.72
CA SER A 210 -4.56 -5.68 -9.00
C SER A 210 -4.97 -5.36 -7.56
N VAL A 211 -4.03 -5.55 -6.65
CA VAL A 211 -4.12 -5.08 -5.26
C VAL A 211 -3.13 -3.95 -5.09
N VAL A 212 -3.57 -2.83 -4.52
CA VAL A 212 -2.73 -1.68 -4.19
C VAL A 212 -2.82 -1.42 -2.69
N VAL A 213 -1.68 -1.22 -2.06
CA VAL A 213 -1.55 -0.94 -0.62
C VAL A 213 -0.83 0.39 -0.45
N TYR A 214 -1.42 1.29 0.34
CA TYR A 214 -0.82 2.54 0.76
C TYR A 214 -0.51 2.49 2.25
N LEU A 215 0.73 2.76 2.63
CA LEU A 215 1.11 3.02 4.00
C LEU A 215 0.88 4.50 4.30
N VAL A 216 0.03 4.80 5.28
CA VAL A 216 -0.39 6.16 5.63
C VAL A 216 0.04 6.46 7.05
N ASP A 217 0.71 7.58 7.24
CA ASP A 217 0.93 8.19 8.54
C ASP A 217 -0.39 8.79 9.03
N LEU A 218 -0.94 8.26 10.11
CA LEU A 218 -2.24 8.66 10.65
C LEU A 218 -2.15 9.96 11.46
N ASN A 219 -0.96 10.40 11.86
CA ASN A 219 -0.76 11.68 12.54
C ASN A 219 -0.80 12.83 11.55
N THR A 220 -0.26 12.64 10.34
CA THR A 220 -0.18 13.69 9.32
C THR A 220 -1.09 13.48 8.10
N GLY A 221 -1.72 12.30 7.97
CA GLY A 221 -2.49 11.89 6.79
C GLY A 221 -1.67 11.66 5.53
N LYS A 222 -0.33 11.62 5.63
CA LYS A 222 0.55 11.54 4.46
C LYS A 222 0.82 10.09 4.09
N ILE A 223 0.82 9.79 2.80
CA ILE A 223 1.26 8.50 2.29
C ILE A 223 2.79 8.41 2.44
N ARG A 224 3.26 7.40 3.17
CA ARG A 224 4.68 7.11 3.41
C ARG A 224 5.26 6.13 2.41
N ALA A 225 4.45 5.17 1.93
CA ALA A 225 4.85 4.22 0.92
C ALA A 225 3.64 3.71 0.15
N THR A 226 3.86 3.16 -1.05
CA THR A 226 2.83 2.47 -1.82
C THR A 226 3.43 1.25 -2.49
N ALA A 227 2.69 0.16 -2.53
CA ALA A 227 3.04 -1.05 -3.25
C ALA A 227 1.83 -1.57 -4.03
N SER A 228 2.07 -2.24 -5.15
CA SER A 228 1.01 -2.89 -5.92
C SER A 228 1.49 -4.24 -6.48
N ASN A 229 0.54 -5.14 -6.68
CA ASN A 229 0.80 -6.43 -7.34
C ASN A 229 -0.47 -6.95 -8.02
N TYR A 230 -0.32 -8.01 -8.82
CA TYR A 230 -1.46 -8.74 -9.35
C TYR A 230 -2.22 -9.44 -8.22
N ASN A 231 -3.54 -9.45 -8.34
CA ASN A 231 -4.39 -10.24 -7.46
C ASN A 231 -4.20 -11.73 -7.79
N ARG A 232 -3.81 -12.54 -6.80
CA ARG A 232 -3.44 -13.97 -6.96
C ARG A 232 -4.50 -14.89 -6.40
#